data_AF-A0A1F0EZ85-F1
#
_entry.id   AF-A0A1F0EZ85-F1
#
_cell.length_a   1.000
_cell.length_b   1.000
_cell.length_c   1.000
_cell.angle_alpha   90.00
_cell.angle_beta   90.00
_cell.angle_gamma   90.00
#
_symmetry.space_group_name_H-M   'P 1'
#
loop_
_entity.id
_entity.type
_entity.pdbx_description
1 polymer ?
#
loop_
_entity_poly.entity_id
_entity_poly.type
_entity_poly.pdbx_seq_one_letter_code
_entity_poly.pdbx_strand_id
1 'polypeptide(L)'
;MKKFNKNLISSIFLMVILQLVAPLLAYAESGNSLRINTNYTDENSKQIVVDYVDYWKVPDEKIENIEKPEKQLELINSYKDKYDEEISKDLGEMKTSNKSEENNGMAFALIEGLEKGVYLLRYRSNDPSRPYIPFLAIIDENTENPLTIYPKKAPDTLTLTKRDKDDTTKVLPGVGFNVINKKGEILKFNKVKDENGNEQLTYSPNGKITEIFTDQKGQIKLFGLEEEVKFKETKPLKGYEKNVGKESEFKRSGSIELLNEKDKPENYFSFQKIDGTNNDPLKGAIFKVQEKTKDGYKDLEENGKVYTLTSGENGEFKTKNLPYGDYRLIETKAPQGYVPELDAVYFTIGETSSNKTIKVKNYKPTTPGPKGGNNRLSKRVDAMAKTGDATIYLILLLGLLMIGVGVKFVRAKE
;
A
#
# COMPACT_ATOMS: atom_id res chain seq x y z
N MET A 1 -40.13 -44.56 92.19
CA MET A 1 -39.12 -44.40 91.12
C MET A 1 -39.55 -43.25 90.20
N LYS A 2 -38.56 -42.56 89.64
CA LYS A 2 -38.50 -41.11 89.41
C LYS A 2 -39.49 -40.56 88.35
N LYS A 3 -40.16 -39.45 88.71
CA LYS A 3 -40.81 -38.51 87.77
C LYS A 3 -39.76 -38.03 86.77
N PHE A 4 -39.89 -38.44 85.50
CA PHE A 4 -39.06 -37.89 84.43
C PHE A 4 -39.53 -36.46 84.12
N ASN A 5 -38.59 -35.53 84.23
CA ASN A 5 -38.79 -34.10 84.09
C ASN A 5 -39.07 -33.77 82.60
N LYS A 6 -40.24 -33.23 82.28
CA LYS A 6 -40.63 -32.84 80.90
C LYS A 6 -39.68 -31.79 80.30
N ASN A 7 -38.91 -31.10 81.12
CA ASN A 7 -37.90 -30.13 80.67
C ASN A 7 -36.63 -30.79 80.11
N LEU A 8 -36.39 -32.09 80.33
CA LEU A 8 -35.22 -32.79 79.79
C LEU A 8 -35.41 -33.24 78.32
N ILE A 9 -36.65 -33.54 77.91
CA ILE A 9 -36.96 -33.96 76.54
C ILE A 9 -36.87 -32.76 75.58
N SER A 10 -37.24 -31.57 76.03
CA SER A 10 -37.07 -30.33 75.24
C SER A 10 -35.59 -29.94 75.10
N SER A 11 -34.75 -30.13 76.12
CA SER A 11 -33.31 -29.85 76.01
C SER A 11 -32.55 -30.83 75.12
N ILE A 12 -32.93 -32.12 75.08
CA ILE A 12 -32.26 -33.09 74.19
C ILE A 12 -32.71 -32.90 72.73
N PHE A 13 -33.98 -32.53 72.49
CA PHE A 13 -34.44 -32.18 71.15
C PHE A 13 -33.80 -30.88 70.64
N LEU A 14 -33.55 -29.91 71.53
CA LEU A 14 -32.84 -28.67 71.19
C LEU A 14 -31.34 -28.90 70.96
N MET A 15 -30.72 -29.88 71.63
CA MET A 15 -29.29 -30.18 71.45
C MET A 15 -29.01 -31.00 70.17
N VAL A 16 -29.96 -31.83 69.74
CA VAL A 16 -29.90 -32.54 68.43
C VAL A 16 -30.24 -31.59 67.28
N ILE A 17 -31.08 -30.58 67.49
CA ILE A 17 -31.31 -29.52 66.50
C ILE A 17 -30.12 -28.54 66.46
N LEU A 18 -29.40 -28.29 67.56
CA LEU A 18 -28.21 -27.43 67.54
C LEU A 18 -26.96 -28.07 66.92
N GLN A 19 -26.89 -29.40 66.79
CA GLN A 19 -25.82 -30.06 66.02
C GLN A 19 -26.13 -30.21 64.52
N LEU A 20 -27.33 -29.82 64.08
CA LEU A 20 -27.71 -29.68 62.67
C LEU A 20 -27.87 -28.22 62.23
N VAL A 21 -27.57 -27.28 63.14
CA VAL A 21 -27.29 -25.88 62.80
C VAL A 21 -25.84 -25.58 63.21
N ALA A 22 -24.89 -26.38 62.72
CA ALA A 22 -23.76 -25.70 62.12
C ALA A 22 -24.40 -24.73 61.14
N PRO A 23 -24.12 -23.42 61.17
CA PRO A 23 -24.46 -22.64 60.01
C PRO A 23 -23.91 -23.48 58.85
N LEU A 24 -24.78 -23.89 57.93
CA LEU A 24 -24.39 -23.76 56.56
C LEU A 24 -24.00 -22.27 56.43
N LEU A 25 -22.79 -21.94 56.86
CA LEU A 25 -21.79 -21.45 55.96
C LEU A 25 -21.72 -22.49 54.81
N ALA A 26 -22.81 -22.61 54.03
CA ALA A 26 -22.73 -22.13 52.69
C ALA A 26 -22.02 -20.78 52.83
N TYR A 27 -20.69 -20.82 52.78
CA TYR A 27 -20.03 -20.02 51.79
C TYR A 27 -20.88 -20.23 50.53
N ALA A 28 -21.94 -19.42 50.37
CA ALA A 28 -22.28 -18.97 49.05
C ALA A 28 -20.92 -18.49 48.57
N GLU A 29 -20.30 -19.23 47.67
CA GLU A 29 -19.07 -18.80 47.04
C GLU A 29 -19.41 -17.42 46.48
N SER A 30 -19.08 -16.37 47.25
CA SER A 30 -19.51 -15.01 46.97
C SER A 30 -18.57 -14.41 45.94
N GLY A 31 -18.19 -15.24 44.97
CA GLY A 31 -17.43 -14.87 43.81
C GLY A 31 -18.40 -14.48 42.70
N ASN A 32 -17.91 -13.63 41.82
CA ASN A 32 -18.62 -13.35 40.59
C ASN A 32 -18.64 -14.63 39.74
N SER A 33 -19.74 -14.89 39.06
CA SER A 33 -19.86 -16.06 38.19
C SER A 33 -20.17 -15.63 36.76
N LEU A 34 -19.68 -16.41 35.81
CA LEU A 34 -19.94 -16.25 34.38
C LEU A 34 -20.72 -17.44 33.86
N ARG A 35 -21.79 -17.16 33.11
CA ARG A 35 -22.53 -18.17 32.36
C ARG A 35 -22.25 -17.98 30.88
N ILE A 36 -21.41 -18.84 30.30
CA ILE A 36 -20.95 -18.71 28.91
C ILE A 36 -21.80 -19.59 28.00
N ASN A 37 -22.45 -19.02 26.99
CA ASN A 37 -23.11 -19.82 25.96
C ASN A 37 -22.07 -20.60 25.15
N THR A 38 -22.24 -21.91 25.00
CA THR A 38 -21.29 -22.81 24.32
C THR A 38 -21.85 -23.36 23.02
N ASN A 39 -23.00 -22.86 22.56
CA ASN A 39 -23.49 -23.13 21.22
C ASN A 39 -22.56 -22.41 20.22
N TYR A 40 -21.80 -23.20 19.47
CA TYR A 40 -20.89 -22.71 18.46
C TYR A 40 -21.32 -23.19 17.08
N THR A 41 -21.10 -22.37 16.06
CA THR A 41 -21.29 -22.78 14.67
C THR A 41 -19.92 -22.99 14.05
N ASP A 42 -19.63 -24.23 13.66
CA ASP A 42 -18.36 -24.58 13.03
C ASP A 42 -18.21 -23.96 11.63
N GLU A 43 -17.04 -24.16 11.03
CA GLU A 43 -16.71 -23.62 9.70
C GLU A 43 -17.60 -24.16 8.58
N ASN A 44 -18.31 -25.27 8.81
CA ASN A 44 -19.23 -25.90 7.87
C ASN A 44 -20.70 -25.51 8.15
N SER A 45 -20.92 -24.49 8.97
CA SER A 45 -22.26 -24.05 9.41
C SER A 45 -23.01 -25.10 10.25
N LYS A 46 -22.30 -26.07 10.84
CA LYS A 46 -22.89 -27.04 11.75
C LYS A 46 -22.89 -26.48 13.17
N GLN A 47 -24.04 -26.52 13.82
CA GLN A 47 -24.13 -26.19 15.24
C GLN A 47 -23.49 -27.32 16.06
N ILE A 48 -22.51 -26.97 16.87
CA ILE A 48 -21.81 -27.84 17.81
C ILE A 48 -21.88 -27.21 19.20
N VAL A 49 -21.86 -28.05 20.23
CA VAL A 49 -21.75 -27.62 21.62
C VAL A 49 -20.31 -27.82 22.05
N VAL A 50 -19.68 -26.77 22.54
CA VAL A 50 -18.34 -26.85 23.14
C VAL A 50 -18.47 -27.37 24.56
N ASP A 51 -17.70 -28.41 24.92
CA ASP A 51 -17.78 -29.01 26.25
C ASP A 51 -17.22 -28.11 27.37
N TYR A 52 -16.19 -27.29 27.10
CA TYR A 52 -15.51 -26.50 28.13
C TYR A 52 -15.03 -25.14 27.59
N VAL A 53 -14.88 -24.18 28.50
CA VAL A 53 -14.25 -22.89 28.27
C VAL A 53 -13.02 -22.78 29.16
N ASP A 54 -11.86 -22.57 28.55
CA ASP A 54 -10.61 -22.32 29.23
C ASP A 54 -10.42 -20.81 29.43
N TYR A 55 -9.81 -20.43 30.56
CA TYR A 55 -9.66 -19.02 30.92
C TYR A 55 -8.40 -18.72 31.73
N TRP A 56 -7.95 -17.47 31.61
CA TRP A 56 -6.80 -16.90 32.32
C TRP A 56 -7.19 -15.56 32.93
N LYS A 57 -6.72 -15.28 34.15
CA LYS A 57 -6.82 -13.94 34.73
C LYS A 57 -5.70 -13.08 34.11
N VAL A 58 -6.05 -11.97 33.48
CA VAL A 58 -5.07 -11.08 32.86
C VAL A 58 -4.39 -10.25 33.96
N PRO A 59 -3.05 -10.20 34.03
CA PRO A 59 -2.33 -9.38 35.00
C PRO A 59 -2.70 -7.89 34.91
N ASP A 60 -2.80 -7.21 36.06
CA ASP A 60 -3.23 -5.81 36.16
C ASP A 60 -2.35 -4.85 35.33
N GLU A 61 -1.06 -5.17 35.18
CA GLU A 61 -0.10 -4.41 34.38
C GLU A 61 -0.36 -4.46 32.86
N LYS A 62 -1.15 -5.42 32.38
CA LYS A 62 -1.49 -5.59 30.95
C LYS A 62 -2.86 -4.99 30.58
N ILE A 63 -3.61 -4.44 31.53
CA ILE A 63 -4.99 -3.96 31.33
C ILE A 63 -5.14 -2.44 31.45
N GLU A 64 -4.10 -1.69 31.11
CA GLU A 64 -4.17 -0.23 31.10
C GLU A 64 -5.21 0.27 30.09
N ASN A 65 -6.17 1.09 30.55
CA ASN A 65 -7.27 1.62 29.74
C ASN A 65 -8.15 0.54 29.07
N ILE A 66 -8.28 -0.64 29.68
CA ILE A 66 -9.05 -1.77 29.13
C ILE A 66 -10.55 -1.49 28.96
N GLU A 67 -11.08 -0.44 29.58
CA GLU A 67 -12.45 0.06 29.35
C GLU A 67 -12.69 0.49 27.90
N LYS A 68 -11.61 0.80 27.16
CA LYS A 68 -11.71 1.24 25.76
C LYS A 68 -11.81 0.04 24.81
N PRO A 69 -12.80 -0.02 23.90
CA PRO A 69 -12.98 -1.14 22.98
C PRO A 69 -11.75 -1.46 22.12
N GLU A 70 -10.98 -0.46 21.70
CA GLU A 70 -9.75 -0.66 20.93
C GLU A 70 -8.66 -1.40 21.73
N LYS A 71 -8.59 -1.18 23.05
CA LYS A 71 -7.63 -1.85 23.94
C LYS A 71 -8.05 -3.29 24.23
N GLN A 72 -9.34 -3.54 24.38
CA GLN A 72 -9.88 -4.89 24.46
C GLN A 72 -9.55 -5.70 23.19
N LEU A 73 -9.73 -5.09 22.02
CA LEU A 73 -9.42 -5.73 20.74
C LEU A 73 -7.92 -5.96 20.53
N GLU A 74 -7.07 -5.00 20.92
CA GLU A 74 -5.60 -5.15 20.90
C GLU A 74 -5.15 -6.33 21.76
N LEU A 75 -5.69 -6.44 22.98
CA LEU A 75 -5.39 -7.55 23.90
C LEU A 75 -5.84 -8.89 23.31
N ILE A 76 -7.07 -9.01 22.82
CA ILE A 76 -7.59 -10.22 22.18
C ILE A 76 -6.70 -10.65 21.00
N ASN A 77 -6.37 -9.71 20.11
CA ASN A 77 -5.55 -10.01 18.93
C ASN A 77 -4.14 -10.49 19.29
N SER A 78 -3.57 -10.04 20.41
CA SER A 78 -2.24 -10.47 20.87
C SER A 78 -2.16 -11.94 21.30
N TYR A 79 -3.31 -12.59 21.58
CA TYR A 79 -3.40 -14.00 21.97
C TYR A 79 -4.17 -14.88 20.97
N LYS A 80 -4.77 -14.29 19.94
CA LYS A 80 -5.62 -15.01 18.98
C LYS A 80 -4.94 -16.24 18.36
N ASP A 81 -3.68 -16.09 17.97
CA ASP A 81 -2.91 -17.11 17.24
C ASP A 81 -1.93 -17.88 18.14
N LYS A 82 -1.95 -17.64 19.47
CA LYS A 82 -1.07 -18.31 20.44
C LYS A 82 -1.68 -19.60 20.96
N TYR A 83 -0.82 -20.58 21.27
CA TYR A 83 -1.21 -21.82 21.95
C TYR A 83 -1.41 -21.60 23.45
N ASP A 84 -2.15 -22.50 24.10
CA ASP A 84 -2.52 -22.38 25.51
C ASP A 84 -1.27 -22.38 26.42
N GLU A 85 -0.19 -23.10 26.05
CA GLU A 85 1.08 -23.04 26.77
C GLU A 85 1.78 -21.68 26.64
N GLU A 86 1.66 -21.02 25.49
CA GLU A 86 2.22 -19.68 25.27
C GLU A 86 1.43 -18.61 26.03
N ILE A 87 0.10 -18.75 26.04
CA ILE A 87 -0.78 -17.88 26.82
C ILE A 87 -0.48 -18.07 28.31
N SER A 88 -0.35 -19.31 28.78
CA SER A 88 -0.12 -19.59 30.20
C SER A 88 1.26 -19.12 30.69
N LYS A 89 2.27 -19.08 29.82
CA LYS A 89 3.57 -18.46 30.14
C LYS A 89 3.46 -16.95 30.36
N ASP A 90 2.50 -16.30 29.71
CA ASP A 90 2.37 -14.83 29.69
C ASP A 90 1.31 -14.31 30.67
N LEU A 91 0.21 -15.06 30.86
CA LEU A 91 -0.92 -14.70 31.73
C LEU A 91 -0.98 -15.49 33.03
N GLY A 92 -0.19 -16.57 33.17
CA GLY A 92 -0.21 -17.45 34.33
C GLY A 92 -1.07 -18.69 34.14
N GLU A 93 -1.51 -19.30 35.24
CA GLU A 93 -2.18 -20.61 35.22
C GLU A 93 -3.52 -20.56 34.46
N MET A 94 -3.67 -21.47 33.49
CA MET A 94 -4.95 -21.73 32.82
C MET A 94 -5.92 -22.45 33.76
N LYS A 95 -7.17 -21.99 33.81
CA LYS A 95 -8.27 -22.67 34.48
C LYS A 95 -9.36 -23.05 33.48
N THR A 96 -10.28 -23.90 33.90
CA THR A 96 -11.35 -24.43 33.03
C THR A 96 -12.70 -24.30 33.71
N SER A 97 -13.73 -23.99 32.93
CA SER A 97 -15.12 -23.98 33.35
C SER A 97 -15.63 -25.36 33.77
N ASN A 98 -16.81 -25.40 34.38
CA ASN A 98 -17.60 -26.63 34.45
C ASN A 98 -17.94 -27.12 33.03
N LYS A 99 -18.23 -28.42 32.90
CA LYS A 99 -18.67 -28.98 31.63
C LYS A 99 -19.98 -28.30 31.20
N SER A 100 -20.08 -28.00 29.92
CA SER A 100 -21.26 -27.42 29.32
C SER A 100 -22.48 -28.32 29.49
N GLU A 101 -23.59 -27.74 29.94
CA GLU A 101 -24.87 -28.41 30.11
C GLU A 101 -25.90 -27.86 29.12
N GLU A 102 -26.57 -28.75 28.38
CA GLU A 102 -27.61 -28.39 27.42
C GLU A 102 -29.00 -28.38 28.07
N ASN A 103 -29.75 -27.31 27.85
CA ASN A 103 -31.13 -27.19 28.27
C ASN A 103 -31.94 -26.43 27.21
N ASN A 104 -32.98 -27.07 26.66
CA ASN A 104 -33.88 -26.50 25.64
C ASN A 104 -33.14 -25.91 24.42
N GLY A 105 -32.15 -26.63 23.88
CA GLY A 105 -31.41 -26.24 22.66
C GLY A 105 -30.36 -25.14 22.89
N MET A 106 -30.12 -24.74 24.13
CA MET A 106 -29.02 -23.86 24.51
C MET A 106 -28.11 -24.56 25.52
N ALA A 107 -26.82 -24.55 25.24
CA ALA A 107 -25.80 -25.09 26.11
C ALA A 107 -24.99 -23.96 26.75
N PHE A 108 -24.65 -24.14 28.03
CA PHE A 108 -23.87 -23.17 28.79
C PHE A 108 -22.83 -23.85 29.67
N ALA A 109 -21.66 -23.23 29.75
CA ALA A 109 -20.64 -23.53 30.74
C ALA A 109 -20.66 -22.48 31.85
N LEU A 110 -20.52 -22.92 33.11
CA LEU A 110 -20.50 -22.07 34.29
C LEU A 110 -19.07 -21.94 34.83
N ILE A 111 -18.69 -20.72 35.22
CA ILE A 111 -17.45 -20.42 35.94
C ILE A 111 -17.86 -19.69 37.21
N GLU A 112 -17.49 -20.22 38.38
CA GLU A 112 -17.84 -19.68 39.69
C GLU A 112 -16.59 -19.20 40.43
N GLY A 113 -16.77 -18.42 41.50
CA GLY A 113 -15.66 -18.05 42.37
C GLY A 113 -14.67 -17.04 41.76
N LEU A 114 -15.06 -16.24 40.77
CA LEU A 114 -14.15 -15.28 40.13
C LEU A 114 -13.97 -14.02 40.97
N GLU A 115 -12.71 -13.61 41.09
CA GLU A 115 -12.31 -12.32 41.65
C GLU A 115 -12.62 -11.19 40.66
N LYS A 116 -12.57 -9.93 41.14
CA LYS A 116 -12.59 -8.77 40.24
C LYS A 116 -11.33 -8.76 39.37
N GLY A 117 -11.48 -8.37 38.11
CA GLY A 117 -10.40 -8.31 37.12
C GLY A 117 -10.87 -8.63 35.71
N VAL A 118 -9.90 -8.71 34.80
CA VAL A 118 -10.14 -9.03 33.39
C VAL A 118 -9.71 -10.46 33.13
N TYR A 119 -10.54 -11.20 32.40
CA TYR A 119 -10.33 -12.59 32.06
C TYR A 119 -10.28 -12.76 30.55
N LEU A 120 -9.28 -13.49 30.07
CA LEU A 120 -9.22 -13.99 28.69
C LEU A 120 -9.84 -15.39 28.68
N LEU A 121 -10.84 -15.61 27.83
CA LEU A 121 -11.55 -16.87 27.71
C LEU A 121 -11.41 -17.44 26.31
N ARG A 122 -11.37 -18.75 26.19
CA ARG A 122 -11.28 -19.49 24.93
C ARG A 122 -12.12 -20.75 25.01
N TYR A 123 -12.86 -21.06 23.94
CA TYR A 123 -13.47 -22.39 23.84
C TYR A 123 -12.39 -23.46 23.74
N ARG A 124 -12.59 -24.59 24.42
CA ARG A 124 -11.67 -25.72 24.34
C ARG A 124 -11.84 -26.44 23.01
N SER A 125 -10.74 -26.56 22.26
CA SER A 125 -10.70 -27.36 21.02
C SER A 125 -10.03 -28.71 21.26
N ASN A 126 -10.65 -29.77 20.75
CA ASN A 126 -10.01 -31.08 20.66
C ASN A 126 -9.06 -31.17 19.45
N ASP A 127 -9.06 -30.15 18.59
CA ASP A 127 -8.17 -30.01 17.44
C ASP A 127 -7.08 -28.97 17.77
N PRO A 128 -5.83 -29.39 18.03
CA PRO A 128 -4.73 -28.48 18.37
C PRO A 128 -4.35 -27.55 17.22
N SER A 129 -4.81 -27.78 15.99
CA SER A 129 -4.60 -26.89 14.85
C SER A 129 -5.67 -25.79 14.74
N ARG A 130 -6.68 -25.79 15.62
CA ARG A 130 -7.82 -24.87 15.59
C ARG A 130 -8.02 -24.16 16.94
N PRO A 131 -7.21 -23.14 17.24
CA PRO A 131 -7.52 -22.27 18.36
C PRO A 131 -8.82 -21.51 18.09
N TYR A 132 -9.83 -21.68 18.94
CA TYR A 132 -10.97 -20.77 18.95
C TYR A 132 -10.50 -19.35 19.27
N ILE A 133 -11.17 -18.36 18.69
CA ILE A 133 -10.82 -16.95 18.92
C ILE A 133 -11.12 -16.62 20.38
N PRO A 134 -10.14 -16.11 21.16
CA PRO A 134 -10.38 -15.76 22.54
C PRO A 134 -11.26 -14.50 22.65
N PHE A 135 -11.95 -14.36 23.77
CA PHE A 135 -12.77 -13.19 24.10
C PHE A 135 -12.50 -12.76 25.54
N LEU A 136 -12.95 -11.55 25.91
CA LEU A 136 -12.74 -11.01 27.25
C LEU A 136 -14.02 -11.02 28.07
N ALA A 137 -13.87 -11.23 29.37
CA ALA A 137 -14.86 -10.88 30.38
C ALA A 137 -14.21 -9.92 31.38
N ILE A 138 -14.90 -8.83 31.70
CA ILE A 138 -14.47 -7.86 32.71
C ILE A 138 -15.40 -8.03 33.91
N ILE A 139 -14.83 -8.27 35.08
CA ILE A 139 -15.55 -8.47 36.33
C ILE A 139 -15.19 -7.32 37.27
N ASP A 140 -16.18 -6.51 37.58
CA ASP A 140 -16.09 -5.35 38.46
C ASP A 140 -17.16 -5.41 39.57
N GLU A 141 -17.37 -4.30 40.27
CA GLU A 141 -18.40 -4.20 41.32
C GLU A 141 -19.84 -4.09 40.81
N ASN A 142 -20.02 -3.79 39.52
CA ASN A 142 -21.31 -3.57 38.88
C ASN A 142 -21.73 -4.77 38.03
N THR A 143 -20.88 -5.79 37.93
CA THR A 143 -21.09 -6.96 37.09
C THR A 143 -22.25 -7.81 37.62
N GLU A 144 -23.19 -8.15 36.74
CA GLU A 144 -24.29 -9.07 37.04
C GLU A 144 -23.75 -10.44 37.48
N ASN A 145 -24.42 -11.13 38.40
CA ASN A 145 -23.97 -12.42 38.91
C ASN A 145 -25.11 -13.46 38.90
N PRO A 146 -25.09 -14.47 37.99
CA PRO A 146 -24.09 -14.69 36.93
C PRO A 146 -24.21 -13.71 35.76
N LEU A 147 -23.09 -13.19 35.26
CA LEU A 147 -23.04 -12.48 33.98
C LEU A 147 -23.15 -13.50 32.87
N THR A 148 -24.22 -13.41 32.08
CA THR A 148 -24.40 -14.30 30.92
C THR A 148 -23.72 -13.72 29.69
N ILE A 149 -22.74 -14.44 29.16
CA ILE A 149 -21.99 -14.05 27.97
C ILE A 149 -22.44 -14.94 26.82
N TYR A 150 -22.81 -14.31 25.71
CA TYR A 150 -22.97 -14.95 24.41
C TYR A 150 -21.78 -14.53 23.56
N PRO A 151 -20.71 -15.34 23.48
CA PRO A 151 -19.53 -14.96 22.70
C PRO A 151 -19.95 -14.74 21.25
N LYS A 152 -20.02 -13.48 20.83
CA LYS A 152 -20.22 -13.13 19.43
C LYS A 152 -18.97 -13.61 18.70
N LYS A 153 -19.15 -14.41 17.64
CA LYS A 153 -18.07 -14.72 16.68
C LYS A 153 -17.36 -13.39 16.37
N ALA A 154 -16.04 -13.30 16.59
CA ALA A 154 -15.30 -12.13 16.13
C ALA A 154 -15.69 -11.92 14.66
N PRO A 155 -16.08 -10.71 14.25
CA PRO A 155 -16.70 -10.56 12.95
C PRO A 155 -15.70 -11.08 11.91
N ASP A 156 -16.18 -11.94 11.00
CA ASP A 156 -15.42 -12.52 9.88
C ASP A 156 -15.04 -11.40 8.91
N THR A 157 -14.20 -10.50 9.40
CA THR A 157 -13.79 -9.32 8.68
C THR A 157 -12.47 -9.56 8.04
N LEU A 158 -12.41 -9.21 6.76
CA LEU A 158 -11.18 -9.20 6.01
C LEU A 158 -10.89 -7.75 5.65
N THR A 159 -9.73 -7.27 6.11
CA THR A 159 -9.28 -5.91 5.83
C THR A 159 -8.10 -5.96 4.85
N LEU A 160 -8.29 -5.40 3.65
CA LEU A 160 -7.18 -5.09 2.76
C LEU A 160 -6.65 -3.70 3.09
N THR A 161 -5.32 -3.55 3.18
CA THR A 161 -4.65 -2.24 3.22
C THR A 161 -3.72 -2.07 2.04
N LYS A 162 -3.82 -0.94 1.35
CA LYS A 162 -3.03 -0.60 0.17
C LYS A 162 -2.01 0.48 0.48
N ARG A 163 -0.74 0.21 0.21
CA ARG A 163 0.38 1.13 0.47
C ARG A 163 1.33 1.25 -0.71
N ASP A 164 2.12 2.32 -0.69
CA ASP A 164 3.31 2.45 -1.52
C ASP A 164 4.38 1.44 -1.05
N LYS A 165 5.08 0.81 -2.00
CA LYS A 165 6.13 -0.18 -1.72
C LYS A 165 7.37 0.44 -1.09
N ASP A 166 7.74 1.64 -1.54
CA ASP A 166 8.95 2.34 -1.11
C ASP A 166 8.71 3.21 0.14
N ASP A 167 7.45 3.56 0.42
CA ASP A 167 7.01 4.26 1.63
C ASP A 167 5.73 3.62 2.21
N THR A 168 5.89 2.66 3.11
CA THR A 168 4.76 1.93 3.71
C THR A 168 3.89 2.81 4.63
N THR A 169 4.34 4.01 5.03
CA THR A 169 3.47 4.94 5.76
C THR A 169 2.42 5.57 4.85
N LYS A 170 2.71 5.66 3.55
CA LYS A 170 1.83 6.22 2.54
C LYS A 170 0.79 5.19 2.08
N VAL A 171 -0.46 5.45 2.45
CA VAL A 171 -1.63 4.68 2.00
C VAL A 171 -2.12 5.13 0.63
N LEU A 172 -2.75 4.21 -0.12
CA LEU A 172 -3.25 4.47 -1.47
C LEU A 172 -4.79 4.41 -1.51
N PRO A 173 -5.48 5.55 -1.41
CA PRO A 173 -6.95 5.63 -1.49
C PRO A 173 -7.47 5.52 -2.93
N GLY A 174 -8.71 5.06 -3.11
CA GLY A 174 -9.41 5.02 -4.39
C GLY A 174 -8.94 3.93 -5.37
N VAL A 175 -8.14 2.95 -4.93
CA VAL A 175 -7.73 1.80 -5.74
C VAL A 175 -8.87 0.79 -5.78
N GLY A 176 -9.27 0.38 -6.98
CA GLY A 176 -10.39 -0.54 -7.23
C GLY A 176 -9.97 -2.00 -7.24
N PHE A 177 -10.85 -2.86 -6.74
CA PHE A 177 -10.66 -4.30 -6.63
C PHE A 177 -11.92 -5.09 -6.98
N ASN A 178 -11.73 -6.28 -7.56
CA ASN A 178 -12.69 -7.38 -7.45
C ASN A 178 -12.24 -8.36 -6.37
N VAL A 179 -13.20 -9.03 -5.74
CA VAL A 179 -12.97 -10.09 -4.75
C VAL A 179 -13.33 -11.41 -5.40
N ILE A 180 -12.39 -12.36 -5.42
CA ILE A 180 -12.50 -13.60 -6.18
C ILE A 180 -12.34 -14.80 -5.25
N ASN A 181 -13.25 -15.75 -5.32
CA ASN A 181 -13.14 -16.99 -4.55
C ASN A 181 -12.22 -18.03 -5.21
N LYS A 182 -12.03 -19.19 -4.57
CA LYS A 182 -11.16 -20.25 -5.09
C LYS A 182 -11.65 -20.88 -6.40
N LYS A 183 -12.94 -20.73 -6.73
CA LYS A 183 -13.53 -21.20 -8.00
C LYS A 183 -13.33 -20.20 -9.15
N GLY A 184 -12.80 -19.01 -8.86
CA GLY A 184 -12.62 -17.94 -9.85
C GLY A 184 -13.86 -17.05 -10.02
N GLU A 185 -14.85 -17.17 -9.15
CA GLU A 185 -16.08 -16.37 -9.20
C GLU A 185 -15.87 -15.01 -8.53
N ILE A 186 -16.36 -13.95 -9.17
CA ILE A 186 -16.34 -12.60 -8.59
C ILE A 186 -17.50 -12.48 -7.60
N LEU A 187 -17.16 -12.25 -6.33
CA LEU A 187 -18.14 -12.09 -5.26
C LEU A 187 -18.84 -10.74 -5.34
N LYS A 188 -20.05 -10.69 -4.77
CA LYS A 188 -20.91 -9.51 -4.76
C LYS A 188 -21.18 -9.07 -3.33
N PHE A 189 -21.34 -7.77 -3.16
CA PHE A 189 -21.49 -7.12 -1.86
C PHE A 189 -22.68 -6.15 -1.86
N ASN A 190 -23.16 -5.85 -0.66
CA ASN A 190 -24.10 -4.77 -0.38
C ASN A 190 -23.53 -3.87 0.72
N LYS A 191 -24.03 -2.64 0.78
CA LYS A 191 -23.78 -1.76 1.92
C LYS A 191 -24.87 -1.96 2.96
N VAL A 192 -24.50 -2.43 4.15
CA VAL A 192 -25.40 -2.65 5.28
C VAL A 192 -24.99 -1.68 6.39
N LYS A 193 -25.94 -0.99 7.02
CA LYS A 193 -25.63 -0.12 8.14
C LYS A 193 -25.49 -0.93 9.43
N ASP A 194 -24.47 -0.63 10.21
CA ASP A 194 -24.33 -1.18 11.56
C ASP A 194 -25.25 -0.48 12.57
N GLU A 195 -25.18 -0.94 13.82
CA GLU A 195 -25.94 -0.44 14.96
C GLU A 195 -25.71 1.07 15.20
N ASN A 196 -24.56 1.59 14.76
CA ASN A 196 -24.17 3.00 14.87
C ASN A 196 -24.46 3.80 13.59
N GLY A 197 -25.08 3.17 12.58
CA GLY A 197 -25.42 3.79 11.30
C GLY A 197 -24.30 3.85 10.27
N ASN A 198 -23.13 3.25 10.54
CA ASN A 198 -22.01 3.24 9.60
C ASN A 198 -22.22 2.18 8.52
N GLU A 199 -21.91 2.51 7.26
CA GLU A 199 -22.01 1.56 6.15
C GLU A 199 -20.88 0.52 6.18
N GLN A 200 -21.25 -0.75 6.11
CA GLN A 200 -20.37 -1.91 6.03
C GLN A 200 -20.54 -2.62 4.68
N LEU A 201 -19.43 -3.04 4.07
CA LEU A 201 -19.46 -3.86 2.86
C LEU A 201 -19.61 -5.34 3.25
N THR A 202 -20.82 -5.85 3.10
CA THR A 202 -21.17 -7.22 3.49
C THR A 202 -21.38 -8.09 2.27
N TYR A 203 -20.77 -9.28 2.28
CA TYR A 203 -20.96 -10.27 1.24
C TYR A 203 -22.44 -10.67 1.14
N SER A 204 -22.90 -10.84 -0.10
CA SER A 204 -24.25 -11.30 -0.39
C SER A 204 -24.25 -11.94 -1.77
N PRO A 205 -24.69 -13.21 -1.93
CA PRO A 205 -24.80 -13.86 -3.24
C PRO A 205 -25.59 -13.03 -4.27
N ASN A 206 -26.59 -12.28 -3.79
CA ASN A 206 -27.44 -11.39 -4.58
C ASN A 206 -27.03 -9.90 -4.48
N GLY A 207 -25.79 -9.63 -4.07
CA GLY A 207 -25.26 -8.28 -3.94
C GLY A 207 -25.21 -7.54 -5.27
N LYS A 208 -25.16 -6.20 -5.23
CA LYS A 208 -25.09 -5.37 -6.45
C LYS A 208 -23.70 -4.82 -6.73
N ILE A 209 -22.82 -4.83 -5.73
CA ILE A 209 -21.48 -4.24 -5.79
C ILE A 209 -20.48 -5.35 -6.11
N THR A 210 -19.81 -5.26 -7.26
CA THR A 210 -18.76 -6.20 -7.70
C THR A 210 -17.37 -5.59 -7.63
N GLU A 211 -17.26 -4.28 -7.82
CA GLU A 211 -16.03 -3.51 -7.72
C GLU A 211 -16.08 -2.62 -6.47
N ILE A 212 -15.03 -2.70 -5.67
CA ILE A 212 -14.90 -2.02 -4.39
C ILE A 212 -13.59 -1.22 -4.36
N PHE A 213 -13.57 -0.11 -3.63
CA PHE A 213 -12.46 0.83 -3.67
C PHE A 213 -11.89 1.06 -2.28
N THR A 214 -10.57 1.24 -2.20
CA THR A 214 -9.92 1.62 -0.94
C THR A 214 -10.43 3.00 -0.47
N ASP A 215 -10.67 3.12 0.82
CA ASP A 215 -11.12 4.35 1.46
C ASP A 215 -9.96 5.37 1.62
N GLN A 216 -10.20 6.48 2.33
CA GLN A 216 -9.18 7.51 2.59
C GLN A 216 -7.98 7.02 3.41
N LYS A 217 -8.12 5.90 4.13
CA LYS A 217 -7.05 5.22 4.86
C LYS A 217 -6.37 4.14 4.00
N GLY A 218 -6.73 4.03 2.72
CA GLY A 218 -6.24 2.99 1.81
C GLY A 218 -6.77 1.60 2.15
N GLN A 219 -7.92 1.51 2.84
CA GLN A 219 -8.46 0.25 3.35
C GLN A 219 -9.76 -0.18 2.66
N ILE A 220 -9.97 -1.48 2.61
CA ILE A 220 -11.26 -2.11 2.29
C ILE A 220 -11.55 -3.08 3.41
N LYS A 221 -12.70 -2.97 4.06
CA LYS A 221 -13.14 -3.89 5.10
C LYS A 221 -14.40 -4.63 4.65
N LEU A 222 -14.30 -5.95 4.54
CA LEU A 222 -15.38 -6.84 4.14
C LEU A 222 -15.94 -7.56 5.35
N PHE A 223 -17.22 -7.91 5.29
CA PHE A 223 -17.94 -8.65 6.34
C PHE A 223 -18.69 -9.84 5.73
N GLY A 224 -18.84 -10.91 6.51
CA GLY A 224 -19.71 -12.04 6.16
C GLY A 224 -19.19 -12.94 5.05
N LEU A 225 -17.87 -13.02 4.86
CA LEU A 225 -17.27 -13.94 3.90
C LEU A 225 -17.43 -15.39 4.39
N GLU A 226 -18.02 -16.24 3.55
CA GLU A 226 -18.26 -17.65 3.86
C GLU A 226 -17.05 -18.54 3.49
N GLU A 227 -16.18 -18.06 2.60
CA GLU A 227 -15.02 -18.80 2.08
C GLU A 227 -13.77 -17.89 1.95
N GLU A 228 -12.62 -18.50 1.64
CA GLU A 228 -11.40 -17.75 1.36
C GLU A 228 -11.46 -17.04 0.01
N VAL A 229 -10.99 -15.79 0.00
CA VAL A 229 -11.01 -14.94 -1.18
C VAL A 229 -9.67 -14.26 -1.38
N LYS A 230 -9.40 -13.85 -2.62
CA LYS A 230 -8.32 -12.93 -2.95
C LYS A 230 -8.87 -11.64 -3.54
N PHE A 231 -8.11 -10.57 -3.37
CA PHE A 231 -8.35 -9.30 -4.03
C PHE A 231 -7.57 -9.25 -5.34
N LYS A 232 -8.20 -8.81 -6.42
CA LYS A 232 -7.56 -8.52 -7.71
C LYS A 232 -7.73 -7.05 -8.04
N GLU A 233 -6.62 -6.34 -8.20
CA GLU A 233 -6.61 -4.91 -8.50
C GLU A 233 -7.16 -4.65 -9.91
N THR A 234 -8.22 -3.86 -10.01
CA THR A 234 -8.93 -3.56 -11.27
C THR A 234 -8.71 -2.14 -11.73
N LYS A 235 -8.69 -1.18 -10.80
CA LYS A 235 -8.53 0.25 -11.11
C LYS A 235 -7.36 0.82 -10.31
N PRO A 236 -6.26 1.20 -10.97
CA PRO A 236 -5.10 1.72 -10.27
C PRO A 236 -5.33 3.16 -9.80
N LEU A 237 -4.52 3.59 -8.82
CA LEU A 237 -4.34 5.00 -8.51
C LEU A 237 -3.40 5.65 -9.53
N LYS A 238 -3.65 6.92 -9.86
CA LYS A 238 -2.77 7.68 -10.76
C LYS A 238 -1.33 7.70 -10.26
N GLY A 239 -0.38 7.32 -11.11
CA GLY A 239 1.04 7.16 -10.77
C GLY A 239 1.39 5.80 -10.14
N TYR A 240 0.54 4.78 -10.27
CA TYR A 240 0.75 3.39 -9.81
C TYR A 240 0.19 2.36 -10.82
N GLU A 241 -0.04 2.77 -12.06
CA GLU A 241 -0.73 2.01 -13.11
C GLU A 241 -0.02 0.70 -13.49
N LYS A 242 1.28 0.55 -13.23
CA LYS A 242 2.01 -0.71 -13.47
C LYS A 242 1.50 -1.91 -12.66
N ASN A 243 0.75 -1.67 -11.59
CA ASN A 243 0.33 -2.72 -10.65
C ASN A 243 -1.08 -3.26 -10.95
N VAL A 244 -1.75 -2.81 -12.01
CA VAL A 244 -3.07 -3.31 -12.40
C VAL A 244 -3.05 -4.82 -12.58
N GLY A 245 -4.07 -5.49 -12.06
CA GLY A 245 -4.19 -6.94 -12.11
C GLY A 245 -3.42 -7.68 -11.02
N LYS A 246 -2.67 -6.98 -10.15
CA LYS A 246 -2.02 -7.59 -8.99
C LYS A 246 -3.04 -8.26 -8.07
N GLU A 247 -2.70 -9.45 -7.58
CA GLU A 247 -3.57 -10.27 -6.75
C GLU A 247 -2.98 -10.47 -5.35
N SER A 248 -3.85 -10.60 -4.33
CA SER A 248 -3.45 -10.97 -2.97
C SER A 248 -3.36 -12.48 -2.76
N GLU A 249 -2.88 -12.88 -1.58
CA GLU A 249 -3.14 -14.22 -1.04
C GLU A 249 -4.64 -14.47 -0.83
N PHE A 250 -5.02 -15.75 -0.78
CA PHE A 250 -6.36 -16.17 -0.36
C PHE A 250 -6.48 -16.08 1.16
N LYS A 251 -7.55 -15.44 1.64
CA LYS A 251 -7.84 -15.31 3.07
C LYS A 251 -9.34 -15.15 3.29
N ARG A 252 -9.86 -15.69 4.38
CA ARG A 252 -11.27 -15.51 4.78
C ARG A 252 -11.45 -14.36 5.78
N SER A 253 -10.49 -14.13 6.67
CA SER A 253 -10.56 -13.10 7.71
C SER A 253 -9.17 -12.60 8.12
N GLY A 254 -9.12 -11.52 8.91
CA GLY A 254 -7.89 -10.86 9.33
C GLY A 254 -7.50 -9.73 8.39
N SER A 255 -6.20 -9.58 8.15
CA SER A 255 -5.67 -8.47 7.36
C SER A 255 -4.76 -8.96 6.22
N ILE A 256 -4.82 -8.24 5.10
CA ILE A 256 -3.95 -8.39 3.93
C ILE A 256 -3.33 -7.02 3.65
N GLU A 257 -2.03 -7.01 3.35
CA GLU A 257 -1.35 -5.82 2.84
C GLU A 257 -0.94 -6.04 1.38
N LEU A 258 -1.30 -5.09 0.51
CA LEU A 258 -0.84 -5.05 -0.87
C LEU A 258 -0.03 -3.78 -1.12
N LEU A 259 1.23 -3.95 -1.53
CA LEU A 259 2.14 -2.86 -1.87
C LEU A 259 2.12 -2.57 -3.38
N ASN A 260 2.05 -1.30 -3.79
CA ASN A 260 2.23 -0.91 -5.20
C ASN A 260 3.49 -0.10 -5.38
N GLU A 261 4.20 -0.38 -6.47
CA GLU A 261 5.31 0.44 -6.91
C GLU A 261 4.79 1.71 -7.56
N LYS A 262 5.32 2.85 -7.14
CA LYS A 262 5.03 4.11 -7.81
C LYS A 262 5.60 4.09 -9.21
N ASP A 263 4.77 4.41 -10.18
CA ASP A 263 5.17 4.56 -11.56
C ASP A 263 6.22 5.67 -11.65
N LYS A 264 7.44 5.28 -12.01
CA LYS A 264 8.47 6.21 -12.48
C LYS A 264 8.19 6.43 -13.96
N PRO A 265 7.65 7.58 -14.38
CA PRO A 265 7.46 7.81 -15.80
C PRO A 265 8.87 7.94 -16.43
N GLU A 266 9.15 7.11 -17.43
CA GLU A 266 10.38 7.21 -18.20
C GLU A 266 10.29 8.44 -19.10
N ASN A 267 10.70 9.58 -18.56
CA ASN A 267 10.57 10.87 -19.23
C ASN A 267 11.80 11.19 -20.10
N TYR A 268 12.33 10.20 -20.81
CA TYR A 268 13.38 10.42 -21.80
C TYR A 268 12.80 10.40 -23.22
N PHE A 269 13.57 10.90 -24.18
CA PHE A 269 13.26 10.82 -25.61
C PHE A 269 14.44 10.17 -26.35
N SER A 270 14.15 9.25 -27.27
CA SER A 270 15.15 8.52 -28.04
C SER A 270 15.37 9.13 -29.43
N PHE A 271 16.59 9.05 -29.93
CA PHE A 271 16.97 9.52 -31.26
C PHE A 271 17.90 8.52 -31.95
N GLN A 272 17.92 8.59 -33.28
CA GLN A 272 18.89 7.86 -34.10
C GLN A 272 19.50 8.78 -35.15
N LYS A 273 20.82 8.95 -35.12
CA LYS A 273 21.59 9.67 -36.12
C LYS A 273 21.87 8.77 -37.31
N ILE A 274 21.47 9.22 -38.50
CA ILE A 274 21.64 8.45 -39.74
C ILE A 274 22.15 9.32 -40.89
N ASP A 275 22.72 8.66 -41.89
CA ASP A 275 22.93 9.22 -43.23
C ASP A 275 21.58 9.40 -43.91
N GLY A 276 21.33 10.60 -44.43
CA GLY A 276 20.05 10.94 -45.05
C GLY A 276 19.79 10.29 -46.42
N THR A 277 20.79 9.62 -47.00
CA THR A 277 20.75 8.98 -48.32
C THR A 277 20.50 7.49 -48.22
N ASN A 278 21.24 6.78 -47.37
CA ASN A 278 21.17 5.32 -47.24
C ASN A 278 20.67 4.82 -45.87
N ASN A 279 20.44 5.72 -44.91
CA ASN A 279 20.02 5.44 -43.53
C ASN A 279 21.05 4.69 -42.68
N ASP A 280 22.32 4.64 -43.09
CA ASP A 280 23.39 4.07 -42.26
C ASP A 280 23.54 4.86 -40.95
N PRO A 281 23.80 4.20 -39.81
CA PRO A 281 23.99 4.87 -38.53
C PRO A 281 25.27 5.73 -38.51
N LEU A 282 25.21 6.89 -37.86
CA LEU A 282 26.35 7.82 -37.77
C LEU A 282 26.77 8.08 -36.31
N LYS A 283 28.02 7.72 -35.99
CA LYS A 283 28.67 7.96 -34.69
C LYS A 283 29.25 9.38 -34.59
N GLY A 284 29.21 9.94 -33.38
CA GLY A 284 30.01 11.10 -33.01
C GLY A 284 29.41 12.47 -33.36
N ALA A 285 28.13 12.54 -33.76
CA ALA A 285 27.40 13.80 -33.79
C ALA A 285 27.20 14.32 -32.36
N ILE A 286 27.39 15.61 -32.12
CA ILE A 286 27.17 16.24 -30.80
C ILE A 286 26.02 17.24 -30.89
N PHE A 287 25.05 17.08 -30.01
CA PHE A 287 23.87 17.93 -29.89
C PHE A 287 23.88 18.67 -28.56
N LYS A 288 23.44 19.92 -28.55
CA LYS A 288 22.96 20.55 -27.32
C LYS A 288 21.45 20.47 -27.25
N VAL A 289 20.91 20.38 -26.04
CA VAL A 289 19.46 20.37 -25.80
C VAL A 289 19.03 21.73 -25.30
N GLN A 290 17.93 22.24 -25.85
CA GLN A 290 17.31 23.47 -25.39
C GLN A 290 15.87 23.22 -24.96
N GLU A 291 15.46 23.85 -23.86
CA GLU A 291 14.08 23.86 -23.38
C GLU A 291 13.33 25.09 -23.89
N LYS A 292 12.03 24.94 -24.16
CA LYS A 292 11.15 26.06 -24.47
C LYS A 292 10.74 26.75 -23.18
N THR A 293 10.97 28.05 -23.14
CA THR A 293 10.60 28.97 -22.06
C THR A 293 9.63 30.02 -22.60
N LYS A 294 9.17 30.94 -21.73
CA LYS A 294 8.32 32.07 -22.15
C LYS A 294 9.04 33.02 -23.11
N ASP A 295 10.37 33.12 -22.97
CA ASP A 295 11.22 34.07 -23.72
C ASP A 295 11.89 33.43 -24.95
N GLY A 296 11.47 32.22 -25.33
CA GLY A 296 12.06 31.45 -26.44
C GLY A 296 12.76 30.19 -25.94
N TYR A 297 13.87 29.80 -26.58
CA TYR A 297 14.59 28.56 -26.24
C TYR A 297 15.86 28.85 -25.45
N LYS A 298 16.05 28.16 -24.33
CA LYS A 298 17.22 28.27 -23.45
C LYS A 298 18.03 26.97 -23.45
N ASP A 299 19.36 27.08 -23.43
CA ASP A 299 20.24 25.90 -23.26
C ASP A 299 19.92 25.21 -21.93
N LEU A 300 19.67 23.90 -21.99
CA LEU A 300 19.50 23.09 -20.80
C LEU A 300 20.87 22.90 -20.16
N GLU A 301 20.98 23.13 -18.86
CA GLU A 301 22.21 22.96 -18.11
C GLU A 301 22.17 21.74 -17.20
N GLU A 302 23.32 21.12 -17.02
CA GLU A 302 23.57 20.03 -16.07
C GLU A 302 24.87 20.32 -15.33
N ASN A 303 24.77 20.47 -14.00
CA ASN A 303 25.91 20.78 -13.13
C ASN A 303 26.70 22.02 -13.59
N GLY A 304 25.98 23.07 -14.03
CA GLY A 304 26.57 24.33 -14.51
C GLY A 304 27.24 24.24 -15.88
N LYS A 305 27.00 23.18 -16.65
CA LYS A 305 27.47 23.04 -18.04
C LYS A 305 26.31 22.80 -18.99
N VAL A 306 26.44 23.24 -20.23
CA VAL A 306 25.44 22.94 -21.27
C VAL A 306 25.30 21.43 -21.43
N TYR A 307 24.06 20.95 -21.34
CA TYR A 307 23.73 19.55 -21.50
C TYR A 307 23.85 19.15 -22.97
N THR A 308 24.72 18.17 -23.23
CA THR A 308 25.01 17.67 -24.57
C THR A 308 24.78 16.18 -24.71
N LEU A 309 24.41 15.75 -25.91
CA LEU A 309 24.23 14.36 -26.30
C LEU A 309 25.17 14.02 -27.44
N THR A 310 25.69 12.79 -27.45
CA THR A 310 26.57 12.30 -28.52
C THR A 310 26.01 11.02 -29.12
N SER A 311 25.96 10.92 -30.45
CA SER A 311 25.50 9.70 -31.11
C SER A 311 26.52 8.56 -30.97
N GLY A 312 26.04 7.39 -30.53
CA GLY A 312 26.84 6.18 -30.35
C GLY A 312 27.17 5.47 -31.67
N GLU A 313 27.75 4.27 -31.58
CA GLU A 313 28.17 3.48 -32.76
C GLU A 313 27.01 3.12 -33.69
N ASN A 314 25.86 2.78 -33.12
CA ASN A 314 24.62 2.49 -33.86
C ASN A 314 23.84 3.78 -34.22
N GLY A 315 24.47 4.94 -34.08
CA GLY A 315 23.84 6.25 -34.26
C GLY A 315 22.84 6.61 -33.16
N GLU A 316 22.57 5.72 -32.22
CA GLU A 316 21.58 5.90 -31.15
C GLU A 316 22.08 6.83 -30.04
N PHE A 317 21.16 7.63 -29.51
CA PHE A 317 21.35 8.45 -28.32
C PHE A 317 19.99 8.80 -27.71
N LYS A 318 19.96 9.13 -26.42
CA LYS A 318 18.74 9.51 -25.71
C LYS A 318 18.99 10.61 -24.69
N THR A 319 17.96 11.38 -24.37
CA THR A 319 18.02 12.30 -23.24
C THR A 319 18.11 11.53 -21.93
N LYS A 320 18.54 12.21 -20.86
CA LYS A 320 18.18 11.83 -19.50
C LYS A 320 16.67 11.96 -19.30
N ASN A 321 16.18 11.61 -18.11
CA ASN A 321 14.82 11.95 -17.73
C ASN A 321 14.70 13.47 -17.62
N LEU A 322 13.79 14.05 -18.40
CA LEU A 322 13.48 15.47 -18.43
C LEU A 322 12.07 15.72 -17.86
N PRO A 323 11.79 16.93 -17.35
CA PRO A 323 10.42 17.33 -17.05
C PRO A 323 9.52 17.31 -18.30
N TYR A 324 8.19 17.31 -18.09
CA TYR A 324 7.25 17.49 -19.18
C TYR A 324 7.42 18.89 -19.79
N GLY A 325 7.43 18.95 -21.12
CA GLY A 325 7.67 20.20 -21.82
C GLY A 325 8.11 20.01 -23.26
N ASP A 326 8.26 21.14 -23.94
CA ASP A 326 8.76 21.22 -25.32
C ASP A 326 10.26 21.51 -25.33
N TYR A 327 10.98 20.79 -26.17
CA TYR A 327 12.43 20.85 -26.30
C TYR A 327 12.85 20.89 -27.77
N ARG A 328 14.12 21.22 -28.01
CA ARG A 328 14.77 21.03 -29.30
C ARG A 328 16.22 20.60 -29.18
N LEU A 329 16.69 19.83 -30.16
CA LEU A 329 18.11 19.53 -30.37
C LEU A 329 18.70 20.53 -31.37
N ILE A 330 19.90 21.02 -31.07
CA ILE A 330 20.73 21.78 -32.01
C ILE A 330 22.01 20.99 -32.23
N GLU A 331 22.30 20.61 -33.48
CA GLU A 331 23.56 19.96 -33.82
C GLU A 331 24.70 20.98 -33.71
N THR A 332 25.64 20.70 -32.83
CA THR A 332 26.83 21.54 -32.60
C THR A 332 28.06 21.01 -33.31
N LYS A 333 28.07 19.70 -33.60
CA LYS A 333 29.14 19.03 -34.35
C LYS A 333 28.55 17.88 -35.16
N ALA A 334 28.76 17.91 -36.47
CA ALA A 334 28.41 16.82 -37.36
C ALA A 334 29.33 15.60 -37.17
N PRO A 335 28.88 14.39 -37.55
CA PRO A 335 29.76 13.24 -37.76
C PRO A 335 30.88 13.56 -38.76
N GLN A 336 32.00 12.85 -38.65
CA GLN A 336 33.13 13.03 -39.56
C GLN A 336 32.73 12.75 -41.01
N GLY A 337 33.02 13.70 -41.91
CA GLY A 337 32.71 13.59 -43.34
C GLY A 337 31.28 13.99 -43.73
N TYR A 338 30.51 14.56 -42.79
CA TYR A 338 29.14 15.03 -43.01
C TYR A 338 29.02 16.54 -42.82
N VAL A 339 28.05 17.14 -43.50
CA VAL A 339 27.68 18.55 -43.29
C VAL A 339 26.77 18.65 -42.05
N PRO A 340 26.98 19.62 -41.15
CA PRO A 340 26.08 19.87 -40.02
C PRO A 340 24.67 20.25 -40.46
N GLU A 341 23.66 19.71 -39.79
CA GLU A 341 22.28 20.15 -39.93
C GLU A 341 22.05 21.39 -39.04
N LEU A 342 21.66 22.50 -39.67
CA LEU A 342 21.43 23.78 -38.98
C LEU A 342 20.01 23.91 -38.44
N ASP A 343 19.07 23.09 -38.95
CA ASP A 343 17.70 23.07 -38.50
C ASP A 343 17.56 22.37 -37.15
N ALA A 344 16.81 22.99 -36.24
CA ALA A 344 16.53 22.40 -34.94
C ALA A 344 15.55 21.21 -35.04
N VAL A 345 15.79 20.17 -34.25
CA VAL A 345 14.89 19.01 -34.15
C VAL A 345 14.03 19.14 -32.90
N TYR A 346 12.73 19.37 -33.08
CA TYR A 346 11.78 19.58 -31.99
C TYR A 346 11.23 18.27 -31.44
N PHE A 347 11.06 18.18 -30.13
CA PHE A 347 10.43 17.05 -29.45
C PHE A 347 9.73 17.48 -28.16
N THR A 348 8.76 16.69 -27.72
CA THR A 348 7.98 16.96 -26.50
C THR A 348 8.08 15.76 -25.55
N ILE A 349 8.38 16.05 -24.28
CA ILE A 349 8.36 15.07 -23.18
C ILE A 349 6.96 15.06 -22.56
N GLY A 350 6.34 13.88 -22.51
CA GLY A 350 4.98 13.65 -22.03
C GLY A 350 4.74 12.16 -21.80
N GLU A 351 3.50 11.74 -21.54
CA GLU A 351 3.18 10.37 -21.08
C GLU A 351 3.68 9.23 -21.98
N THR A 352 3.92 9.48 -23.28
CA THR A 352 4.36 8.46 -24.26
C THR A 352 5.75 8.72 -24.85
N SER A 353 6.55 9.63 -24.27
CA SER A 353 7.82 10.05 -24.90
C SER A 353 8.86 8.95 -25.00
N SER A 354 8.95 8.03 -24.02
CA SER A 354 9.92 6.92 -24.02
C SER A 354 9.73 5.91 -25.15
N ASN A 355 8.52 5.84 -25.73
CA ASN A 355 8.18 4.91 -26.81
C ASN A 355 8.39 5.50 -28.22
N LYS A 356 8.96 6.70 -28.32
CA LYS A 356 9.17 7.41 -29.60
C LYS A 356 10.65 7.55 -29.91
N THR A 357 10.98 7.42 -31.20
CA THR A 357 12.32 7.67 -31.72
C THR A 357 12.25 8.61 -32.93
N ILE A 358 13.05 9.68 -32.91
CA ILE A 358 13.22 10.57 -34.07
C ILE A 358 14.53 10.26 -34.78
N LYS A 359 14.48 10.15 -36.12
CA LYS A 359 15.66 10.00 -36.97
C LYS A 359 16.21 11.37 -37.38
N VAL A 360 17.49 11.61 -37.09
CA VAL A 360 18.20 12.87 -37.35
C VAL A 360 19.21 12.65 -38.48
N LYS A 361 18.98 13.29 -39.63
CA LYS A 361 19.71 13.03 -40.88
C LYS A 361 20.83 14.03 -41.11
N ASN A 362 22.02 13.56 -41.52
CA ASN A 362 23.04 14.41 -42.17
C ASN A 362 23.36 13.85 -43.55
N TYR A 363 23.91 14.70 -44.39
CA TYR A 363 24.31 14.34 -45.75
C TYR A 363 25.81 14.57 -45.93
N LYS A 364 26.45 13.71 -46.73
CA LYS A 364 27.83 13.94 -47.17
C LYS A 364 27.89 15.19 -48.07
N PRO A 365 29.01 15.92 -48.09
CA PRO A 365 29.20 17.03 -49.02
C PRO A 365 29.00 16.53 -50.47
N THR A 366 28.13 17.19 -51.23
CA THR A 366 28.07 16.96 -52.68
C THR A 366 29.20 17.76 -53.34
N THR A 367 30.03 17.12 -54.15
CA THR A 367 30.92 17.85 -55.07
C THR A 367 30.06 18.74 -55.99
N PRO A 368 30.45 20.00 -56.26
CA PRO A 368 29.66 20.86 -57.13
C PRO A 368 29.60 20.25 -58.54
N GLY A 369 28.45 19.70 -58.91
CA GLY A 369 28.12 19.41 -60.30
C GLY A 369 27.86 20.70 -61.08
N PRO A 370 27.88 20.67 -62.42
CA PRO A 370 27.66 21.85 -63.26
C PRO A 370 26.32 22.51 -62.92
N LYS A 371 26.33 23.83 -62.77
CA LYS A 371 25.18 24.65 -62.34
C LYS A 371 23.96 24.41 -63.24
N GLY A 372 22.95 23.75 -62.69
CA GLY A 372 21.64 23.60 -63.33
C GLY A 372 20.65 22.90 -62.42
N GLY A 373 19.98 23.65 -61.54
CA GLY A 373 18.89 23.09 -60.73
C GLY A 373 18.51 23.97 -59.54
N ASN A 374 17.28 24.49 -59.56
CA ASN A 374 16.66 25.20 -58.46
C ASN A 374 16.35 24.24 -57.30
N ASN A 375 17.36 23.90 -56.48
CA ASN A 375 17.17 23.13 -55.25
C ASN A 375 17.59 23.95 -54.04
N ARG A 376 16.81 23.87 -52.96
CA ARG A 376 17.02 24.52 -51.64
C ARG A 376 18.42 24.28 -51.03
N LEU A 377 19.17 23.30 -51.56
CA LEU A 377 20.54 22.94 -51.17
C LEU A 377 21.59 23.96 -51.62
N SER A 378 21.43 24.61 -52.78
CA SER A 378 22.38 25.64 -53.26
C SER A 378 22.45 26.85 -52.32
N LYS A 379 21.30 27.20 -51.73
CA LYS A 379 21.17 28.28 -50.74
C LYS A 379 21.91 28.02 -49.42
N ARG A 380 22.16 26.75 -49.07
CA ARG A 380 22.86 26.34 -47.82
C ARG A 380 24.38 26.40 -47.94
N VAL A 381 24.93 26.28 -49.16
CA VAL A 381 26.37 26.41 -49.42
C VAL A 381 26.79 27.89 -49.45
N ASP A 382 25.92 28.78 -49.94
CA ASP A 382 26.19 30.22 -50.03
C ASP A 382 26.19 30.97 -48.68
N ALA A 383 25.66 30.35 -47.60
CA ALA A 383 25.59 30.94 -46.26
C ALA A 383 26.86 30.72 -45.40
N MET A 384 27.86 30.00 -45.92
CA MET A 384 29.16 29.88 -45.26
C MET A 384 30.01 31.11 -45.56
N ALA A 385 30.67 31.68 -44.55
CA ALA A 385 31.78 32.58 -44.81
C ALA A 385 32.81 31.84 -45.66
N LYS A 386 33.12 32.33 -46.86
CA LYS A 386 34.27 31.87 -47.64
C LYS A 386 35.54 32.27 -46.89
N THR A 387 35.95 31.49 -45.90
CA THR A 387 37.25 31.66 -45.25
C THR A 387 38.33 31.25 -46.24
N GLY A 388 38.89 32.24 -46.93
CA GLY A 388 39.90 32.06 -47.99
C GLY A 388 39.73 33.01 -49.18
N ASP A 389 38.68 33.82 -49.24
CA ASP A 389 38.49 34.79 -50.33
C ASP A 389 39.45 36.01 -50.19
N ALA A 390 39.96 36.51 -51.32
CA ALA A 390 40.89 37.64 -51.40
C ALA A 390 40.33 38.93 -50.76
N THR A 391 38.99 39.00 -50.64
CA THR A 391 38.26 40.06 -49.93
C THR A 391 38.61 40.15 -48.44
N ILE A 392 38.93 39.04 -47.76
CA ILE A 392 39.38 39.08 -46.35
C ILE A 392 40.77 39.74 -46.24
N TYR A 393 41.68 39.44 -47.17
CA TYR A 393 42.98 40.10 -47.24
C TYR A 393 42.84 41.60 -47.56
N LEU A 394 41.88 41.99 -48.40
CA LEU A 394 41.59 43.40 -48.71
C LEU A 394 41.06 44.16 -47.48
N ILE A 395 40.17 43.56 -46.69
CA ILE A 395 39.65 44.16 -45.44
C ILE A 395 40.77 44.29 -44.40
N LEU A 396 41.63 43.26 -44.27
CA LEU A 396 42.78 43.31 -43.36
C LEU A 396 43.78 44.41 -43.77
N LEU A 397 44.00 44.57 -45.08
CA LEU A 397 44.90 45.59 -45.63
C LEU A 397 44.32 47.00 -45.45
N LEU A 398 43.01 47.19 -45.64
CA LEU A 398 42.32 48.45 -45.32
C LEU A 398 42.39 48.78 -43.81
N GLY A 399 42.25 47.77 -42.94
CA GLY A 399 42.41 47.94 -41.50
C GLY A 399 43.80 48.42 -41.10
N LEU A 400 44.85 47.81 -41.65
CA LEU A 400 46.24 48.24 -41.43
C LEU A 400 46.51 49.66 -41.96
N LEU A 401 45.91 50.02 -43.09
CA LEU A 401 46.04 51.35 -43.69
C LEU A 401 45.36 52.42 -42.81
N MET A 402 44.18 52.12 -42.26
CA MET A 402 43.47 53.00 -41.30
C MET A 402 44.26 53.19 -40.00
N ILE A 403 44.87 52.12 -39.47
CA ILE A 403 45.76 52.22 -38.30
C ILE A 403 46.96 53.12 -38.61
N GLY A 404 47.58 52.95 -39.78
CA GLY A 404 48.71 53.79 -40.21
C GLY A 404 48.36 55.27 -40.34
N VAL A 405 47.19 55.58 -40.92
CA VAL A 405 46.67 56.96 -41.01
C VAL A 405 46.38 57.53 -39.62
N GLY A 406 45.80 56.74 -38.73
CA GLY A 406 45.55 57.12 -37.33
C GLY A 406 46.82 57.47 -36.59
N VAL A 407 47.86 56.63 -36.68
CA VAL A 407 49.18 56.89 -36.06
C VAL A 407 49.82 58.15 -36.62
N LYS A 408 49.69 58.42 -37.93
CA LYS A 408 50.20 59.64 -38.56
C LYS A 408 49.46 60.90 -38.08
N PHE A 409 48.14 60.82 -37.87
CA PHE A 409 47.35 61.92 -37.33
C PHE A 409 47.65 62.22 -35.85
N VAL A 410 47.93 61.18 -35.06
CA VAL A 410 48.34 61.34 -33.65
C VAL A 410 49.73 61.98 -33.56
N ARG A 411 50.69 61.56 -34.41
CA ARG A 411 52.04 62.16 -34.46
C ARG A 411 52.14 63.53 -35.12
N ALA A 412 51.14 63.96 -35.90
CA ALA A 412 51.09 65.30 -36.48
C ALA A 412 50.47 66.35 -35.53
N LYS A 413 50.06 65.92 -34.33
CA LYS A 413 49.50 66.75 -33.26
C LYS A 413 50.43 66.94 -32.05
N GLU A 414 51.61 66.32 -32.09
CA GLU A 414 52.79 66.65 -31.28
C GLU A 414 53.74 67.48 -32.15
#